data_AF-D4H8W6-F1
#
_entry.id   AF-D4H8W6-F1
#
_cell.length_a   1.000
_cell.length_b   1.000
_cell.length_c   1.000
_cell.angle_alpha   90.00
_cell.angle_beta   90.00
_cell.angle_gamma   90.00
#
_symmetry.space_group_name_H-M   'P 1'
#
loop_
_entity.id
_entity.type
_entity.pdbx_description
1 polymer ?
#
loop_
_entity_poly.entity_id
_entity_poly.type
_entity_poly.pdbx_seq_one_letter_code
_entity_poly.pdbx_strand_id
1 'polypeptide(L)'
;MDIRAVDGRTIEITGNIKSLDDYDEIKNVSQSLVAKGADHITFNVLDSLSMVSSVIGYLIKLINVDNITIQVNVWDDRLYNLLDQLNLIELFNVHRK
;
A
#
# COMPACT_ATOMS: atom_id res chain seq x y z
N MET A 1 0.04 0.93 14.94
CA MET A 1 -0.18 0.43 13.58
C MET A 1 0.53 -0.90 13.52
N ASP A 2 -0.02 -1.87 12.81
CA ASP A 2 0.59 -3.19 12.59
C ASP A 2 0.73 -3.38 11.09
N ILE A 3 1.97 -3.63 10.64
CA ILE A 3 2.29 -3.93 9.25
C ILE A 3 3.00 -5.26 9.22
N ARG A 4 2.47 -6.19 8.43
CA ARG A 4 3.09 -7.51 8.29
C ARG A 4 2.91 -8.06 6.89
N ALA A 5 3.95 -8.73 6.40
CA ALA A 5 3.81 -9.61 5.26
C ALA A 5 3.11 -10.89 5.72
N VAL A 6 1.96 -11.21 5.13
CA VAL A 6 1.23 -12.45 5.43
C VAL A 6 1.66 -13.62 4.54
N ASP A 7 2.22 -13.30 3.37
CA ASP A 7 2.85 -14.26 2.47
C ASP A 7 3.96 -13.56 1.64
N GLY A 8 4.44 -14.22 0.58
CA GLY A 8 5.51 -13.69 -0.28
C GLY A 8 5.14 -12.50 -1.18
N ARG A 9 3.87 -12.07 -1.21
CA ARG A 9 3.33 -11.01 -2.08
C ARG A 9 2.27 -10.13 -1.42
N THR A 10 1.84 -10.43 -0.19
CA THR A 10 0.75 -9.72 0.47
C THR A 10 1.20 -9.06 1.76
N ILE A 11 0.84 -7.79 1.94
CA ILE A 11 1.09 -6.99 3.14
C ILE A 11 -0.26 -6.61 3.74
N GLU A 12 -0.46 -6.90 5.03
CA GLU A 12 -1.59 -6.40 5.80
C GLU A 12 -1.17 -5.16 6.59
N ILE A 13 -2.04 -4.15 6.57
CA ILE A 13 -1.89 -2.88 7.28
C ILE A 13 -3.13 -2.66 8.15
N THR A 14 -2.91 -2.57 9.45
CA THR A 14 -3.93 -2.25 10.46
C THR A 14 -3.53 -1.01 11.27
N GLY A 15 -4.47 -0.12 11.52
CA GLY A 15 -4.29 1.21 12.08
C GLY A 15 -4.00 2.29 11.02
N ASN A 16 -4.03 3.54 11.48
CA ASN A 16 -3.86 4.70 10.60
C ASN A 16 -2.40 4.93 10.20
N ILE A 17 -2.18 5.11 8.90
CA ILE A 17 -0.89 5.50 8.30
C ILE A 17 -0.72 7.02 8.45
N LYS A 18 0.06 7.48 9.43
CA LYS A 18 0.16 8.90 9.81
C LYS A 18 1.57 9.39 10.13
N SER A 19 2.54 8.51 10.29
CA SER A 19 3.90 8.84 10.73
C SER A 19 4.97 8.52 9.68
N LEU A 20 6.18 9.06 9.88
CA LEU A 20 7.35 8.68 9.07
C LEU A 20 7.78 7.24 9.36
N ASP A 21 7.65 6.79 10.61
CA ASP A 21 7.93 5.41 11.00
C ASP A 21 7.02 4.44 10.23
N ASP A 22 5.75 4.82 10.05
CA ASP A 22 4.79 4.02 9.29
C ASP A 22 5.23 3.87 7.83
N TYR A 23 5.72 4.96 7.23
CA TYR A 23 6.27 4.95 5.89
C TYR A 23 7.51 4.04 5.79
N ASP A 24 8.45 4.14 6.72
CA ASP A 24 9.68 3.36 6.70
C ASP A 24 9.38 1.87 6.88
N GLU A 25 8.40 1.51 7.71
CA GLU A 25 7.97 0.12 7.89
C GLU A 25 7.32 -0.45 6.63
N ILE A 26 6.37 0.26 6.00
CA ILE A 26 5.77 -0.15 4.71
C ILE A 26 6.86 -0.39 3.67
N LYS A 27 7.81 0.55 3.58
CA LYS A 27 8.92 0.47 2.63
C LYS A 27 9.82 -0.74 2.90
N ASN A 28 10.22 -0.96 4.14
CA ASN A 28 11.11 -2.07 4.51
C ASN A 28 10.46 -3.43 4.22
N VAL A 29 9.19 -3.61 4.57
CA VAL A 29 8.44 -4.84 4.31
C VAL A 29 8.29 -5.07 2.81
N SER A 30 7.89 -4.04 2.06
CA SER A 30 7.73 -4.11 0.61
C SER A 30 9.05 -4.44 -0.10
N GLN A 31 10.15 -3.77 0.27
CA GLN A 31 11.47 -4.03 -0.28
C GLN A 31 11.96 -5.45 0.02
N SER A 32 11.65 -5.99 1.20
CA SER A 32 11.96 -7.38 1.55
C SER A 32 11.25 -8.37 0.63
N LEU A 33 9.98 -8.10 0.26
CA LEU A 33 9.25 -8.94 -0.70
C LEU A 33 9.83 -8.83 -2.11
N VAL A 34 10.14 -7.62 -2.58
CA VAL A 34 10.77 -7.41 -3.90
C VAL A 34 12.13 -8.10 -3.97
N ALA A 35 12.96 -8.00 -2.93
CA ALA A 35 14.26 -8.67 -2.85
C ALA A 35 14.13 -10.20 -2.88
N LYS A 36 12.99 -10.75 -2.47
CA LYS A 36 12.65 -12.18 -2.56
C LYS A 36 12.03 -12.58 -3.92
N GLY A 37 11.94 -11.65 -4.87
CA GLY A 37 11.44 -11.90 -6.22
C GLY A 37 9.95 -11.63 -6.42
N ALA A 38 9.31 -10.86 -5.52
CA ALA A 38 7.95 -10.40 -5.77
C ALA A 38 7.94 -9.39 -6.93
N ASP A 39 7.16 -9.70 -7.96
CA ASP A 39 6.81 -8.88 -9.13
C ASP A 39 5.44 -8.21 -9.00
N HIS A 40 4.67 -8.67 -8.01
CA HIS A 40 3.34 -8.17 -7.65
C HIS A 40 3.23 -8.08 -6.13
N ILE A 41 2.65 -6.98 -5.63
CA ILE A 41 2.36 -6.77 -4.21
C ILE A 41 0.91 -6.37 -4.01
N THR A 42 0.24 -7.07 -3.09
CA THR A 42 -1.11 -6.74 -2.63
C THR A 42 -1.04 -6.09 -1.25
N PHE A 43 -1.55 -4.86 -1.13
CA PHE A 43 -1.70 -4.16 0.15
C PHE A 43 -3.14 -4.31 0.65
N ASN A 44 -3.33 -4.99 1.76
CA ASN A 44 -4.62 -5.10 2.44
C ASN A 44 -4.68 -4.04 3.54
N VAL A 45 -5.42 -2.95 3.30
CA VAL A 45 -5.59 -1.85 4.25
C VAL A 45 -6.94 -1.99 4.95
N LEU A 46 -6.92 -2.51 6.17
CA LEU A 46 -8.12 -3.03 6.84
C LEU A 46 -8.98 -1.95 7.52
N ASP A 47 -8.37 -0.90 8.06
CA ASP A 47 -9.06 0.10 8.89
C ASP A 47 -8.39 1.49 8.89
N SER A 48 -7.44 1.74 7.97
CA SER A 48 -6.85 3.08 7.84
C SER A 48 -7.82 4.03 7.16
N LEU A 49 -7.98 5.22 7.73
CA LEU A 49 -8.91 6.24 7.20
C LEU A 49 -8.32 7.05 6.05
N SER A 50 -6.98 7.06 5.96
CA SER A 50 -6.22 7.86 5.02
C SER A 50 -4.88 7.21 4.71
N MET A 51 -4.17 7.80 3.74
CA MET A 51 -2.81 7.44 3.39
C MET A 51 -2.03 8.73 3.20
N VAL A 52 -0.89 8.84 3.89
CA VAL A 52 0.00 10.00 3.76
C VAL A 52 0.68 10.02 2.38
N SER A 53 0.97 11.22 1.89
CA SER A 53 1.55 11.45 0.55
C SER A 53 2.90 10.76 0.34
N SER A 54 3.69 10.56 1.40
CA SER A 54 4.95 9.82 1.33
C SER A 54 4.74 8.35 0.94
N VAL A 55 3.69 7.71 1.48
CA VAL A 55 3.34 6.33 1.15
C VAL A 55 2.79 6.27 -0.27
N ILE A 56 1.91 7.19 -0.66
CA ILE A 56 1.42 7.30 -2.05
C ILE A 56 2.61 7.42 -3.03
N GLY A 57 3.53 8.35 -2.77
CA GLY A 57 4.72 8.54 -3.61
C GLY A 57 5.61 7.30 -3.68
N TYR A 58 5.71 6.54 -2.59
CA TYR A 58 6.44 5.28 -2.58
C TYR A 58 5.77 4.19 -3.43
N LEU A 59 4.44 4.04 -3.34
CA LEU A 59 3.70 3.09 -4.18
C LEU A 59 3.84 3.45 -5.67
N ILE A 60 3.79 4.75 -6.01
CA ILE A 60 4.06 5.22 -7.38
C ILE A 60 5.48 4.86 -7.83
N LYS A 61 6.47 4.99 -6.94
CA LYS A 61 7.86 4.60 -7.24
C LYS A 61 7.96 3.10 -7.52
N LEU A 62 7.32 2.26 -6.70
CA LEU A 62 7.31 0.81 -6.90
C LEU A 62 6.78 0.43 -8.30
N ILE A 63 5.71 1.10 -8.76
CA ILE A 63 5.13 0.87 -10.09
C ILE A 63 6.09 1.36 -11.18
N ASN A 64 6.53 2.62 -11.11
CA ASN A 64 7.19 3.28 -12.23
C ASN A 64 8.70 3.02 -12.32
N VAL A 65 9.35 2.73 -11.20
CA VAL A 65 10.82 2.54 -11.11
C VAL A 65 11.16 1.08 -10.92
N ASP A 66 10.50 0.43 -9.95
CA ASP A 66 10.79 -0.96 -9.61
C ASP A 66 9.98 -1.95 -10.48
N ASN A 67 9.07 -1.44 -11.33
CA ASN A 67 8.22 -2.20 -12.25
C ASN A 67 7.38 -3.28 -11.54
N ILE A 68 6.91 -2.96 -10.34
CA ILE A 68 6.09 -3.84 -9.50
C ILE A 68 4.61 -3.58 -9.76
N THR A 69 3.85 -4.65 -10.01
CA THR A 69 2.39 -4.56 -10.06
C THR A 69 1.85 -4.38 -8.66
N ILE A 70 0.98 -3.39 -8.47
CA ILE A 70 0.35 -3.11 -7.17
C ILE A 70 -1.15 -3.38 -7.25
N GLN A 71 -1.69 -3.97 -6.19
CA GLN A 71 -3.11 -3.98 -5.88
C GLN A 71 -3.32 -3.46 -4.45
N VAL A 72 -4.31 -2.61 -4.25
CA VAL A 72 -4.67 -2.13 -2.91
C VAL A 72 -6.11 -2.52 -2.59
N ASN A 73 -6.30 -3.38 -1.60
CA ASN A 73 -7.62 -3.71 -1.07
C ASN A 73 -7.92 -2.79 0.12
N VAL A 74 -9.05 -2.09 0.07
CA VAL A 74 -9.45 -1.09 1.08
C VAL A 74 -10.82 -1.44 1.66
N TRP A 75 -10.88 -1.53 2.98
CA TRP A 75 -12.12 -1.80 3.73
C TRP A 75 -12.78 -0.53 4.29
N ASP A 76 -12.03 0.57 4.44
CA ASP A 76 -12.60 1.85 4.90
C ASP A 76 -12.99 2.75 3.72
N ASP A 77 -14.27 3.12 3.66
CA ASP A 77 -14.83 3.96 2.60
C ASP A 77 -14.15 5.33 2.49
N ARG A 78 -13.64 5.89 3.59
CA ARG A 78 -12.99 7.20 3.58
C ARG A 78 -11.66 7.14 2.85
N LEU A 79 -10.90 6.08 3.07
CA LEU A 79 -9.65 5.86 2.34
C LEU A 79 -9.93 5.60 0.86
N TYR A 80 -10.94 4.78 0.53
CA TYR A 80 -11.32 4.56 -0.85
C TYR A 80 -11.67 5.89 -1.55
N ASN A 81 -12.54 6.69 -0.93
CA ASN A 81 -12.98 7.96 -1.50
C ASN A 81 -11.81 8.96 -1.62
N LEU A 82 -10.86 8.95 -0.68
CA LEU A 82 -9.64 9.75 -0.78
C LEU A 82 -8.82 9.36 -2.01
N LEU A 83 -8.59 8.05 -2.23
CA LEU A 83 -7.83 7.57 -3.39
C LEU A 83 -8.55 7.87 -4.70
N ASP A 84 -9.88 7.82 -4.71
CA ASP A 84 -10.71 8.21 -5.86
C ASP A 84 -10.60 9.70 -6.19
N GLN A 85 -10.72 10.57 -5.18
CA GLN A 85 -10.53 12.01 -5.33
C GLN A 85 -9.14 12.38 -5.86
N LEU A 86 -8.14 11.57 -5.57
CA LEU A 86 -6.76 11.74 -6.05
C LEU A 86 -6.50 11.07 -7.41
N ASN A 87 -7.51 10.44 -8.02
CA ASN A 87 -7.42 9.66 -9.27
C ASN A 87 -6.40 8.50 -9.19
N LEU A 88 -6.29 7.85 -8.03
CA LEU A 88 -5.34 6.75 -7.79
C LEU A 88 -5.96 5.36 -7.93
N ILE A 89 -7.27 5.26 -8.16
CA ILE A 89 -7.99 3.98 -8.22
C ILE A 89 -7.43 3.07 -9.30
N GLU A 90 -7.28 3.57 -10.52
CA GLU A 90 -6.73 2.79 -11.63
C GLU A 90 -5.23 2.53 -11.45
N LEU A 91 -4.47 3.55 -11.03
CA LEU A 91 -3.01 3.44 -10.87
C LEU A 91 -2.60 2.38 -9.85
N PHE A 92 -3.32 2.29 -8.73
CA PHE A 92 -3.03 1.34 -7.66
C PHE A 92 -3.88 0.08 -7.72
N ASN A 93 -4.71 -0.08 -8.77
CA ASN A 93 -5.68 -1.17 -8.90
C ASN A 93 -6.45 -1.36 -7.58
N VAL A 94 -7.14 -0.30 -7.15
CA VAL A 94 -7.80 -0.25 -5.83
C VAL A 94 -9.12 -1.02 -5.87
N HIS A 95 -9.31 -1.92 -4.92
CA HIS A 95 -10.55 -2.69 -4.74
C HIS A 95 -11.18 -2.37 -3.39
N ARG A 96 -12.46 -2.01 -3.40
CA ARG A 96 -13.27 -1.96 -2.19
C ARG A 96 -13.61 -3.39 -1.73
N LYS A 97 -13.59 -3.64 -0.42
CA LYS A 97 -13.89 -4.96 0.18
C LYS A 97 -15.00 -4.89 1.21
#